data_AF-A0A9Q0NKE4-F1
#
_entry.id   AF-A0A9Q0NKE4-F1
#
_cell.length_a   1.000
_cell.length_b   1.000
_cell.length_c   1.000
_cell.angle_alpha   90.00
_cell.angle_beta   90.00
_cell.angle_gamma   90.00
#
_symmetry.space_group_name_H-M   'P 1'
#
loop_
_entity.id
_entity.type
_entity.pdbx_description
1 polymer ?
#
loop_
_entity_poly.entity_id
_entity_poly.type
_entity_poly.pdbx_seq_one_letter_code
_entity_poly.pdbx_strand_id
1 'polypeptide(L)'
;MCRILYMKSFLFFLLLLSFLSFAELNHARKEASEYYWKSMTKDQPIPEAIRDLQVRDPAGADKMKHFVKDFDTKHSAIIYHSPEKDKLKEKNP
;
A
#
# COMPACT_ATOMS: atom_id res chain seq x y z
N MET A 1 14.00 -26.61 -36.69
CA MET A 1 14.39 -25.18 -36.77
C MET A 1 13.58 -24.30 -35.81
N CYS A 2 12.23 -24.38 -35.79
CA CYS A 2 11.37 -23.51 -34.97
C CYS A 2 11.61 -23.54 -33.43
N ARG A 3 11.93 -24.71 -32.83
CA ARG A 3 12.19 -24.80 -31.36
C ARG A 3 13.45 -24.07 -30.90
N ILE A 4 14.48 -24.01 -31.74
CA ILE A 4 15.75 -23.33 -31.42
C ILE A 4 15.57 -21.81 -31.52
N LEU A 5 14.79 -21.35 -32.50
CA LEU A 5 14.39 -19.94 -32.61
C LEU A 5 13.55 -19.50 -31.40
N TYR A 6 12.63 -20.33 -30.91
CA TYR A 6 11.83 -20.05 -29.72
C TYR A 6 12.65 -19.92 -28.44
N MET A 7 13.61 -20.83 -28.20
CA MET A 7 14.48 -20.76 -27.01
C MET A 7 15.36 -19.51 -27.00
N LYS A 8 15.87 -19.10 -28.16
CA LYS A 8 16.66 -17.86 -28.31
C LYS A 8 15.81 -16.61 -28.06
N SER A 9 14.58 -16.60 -28.57
CA SER A 9 13.62 -15.52 -28.33
C SER A 9 13.21 -15.42 -26.85
N PHE A 10 13.00 -16.56 -26.19
CA PHE A 10 12.70 -16.62 -24.75
C PHE A 10 13.86 -16.12 -23.90
N LEU A 11 15.10 -16.51 -24.20
CA LEU A 11 16.29 -16.01 -23.50
C LEU A 11 16.46 -14.50 -23.67
N PHE A 12 16.22 -13.96 -24.86
CA PHE A 12 16.26 -12.52 -25.12
C PHE A 12 15.18 -11.77 -24.32
N PHE A 13 13.97 -12.32 -24.25
CA PHE A 13 12.88 -11.76 -23.44
C PHE A 13 13.22 -11.71 -21.94
N LEU A 14 13.81 -12.79 -21.39
CA LEU A 14 14.25 -12.81 -19.99
C LEU A 14 15.34 -11.76 -19.72
N LEU A 15 16.26 -11.57 -20.66
CA LEU A 15 17.33 -10.57 -20.56
C LEU A 15 16.76 -9.14 -20.57
N LEU A 16 15.78 -8.87 -21.44
CA LEU A 16 15.04 -7.61 -21.45
C LEU A 16 14.26 -7.37 -20.15
N LEU A 17 13.58 -8.39 -19.63
CA LEU A 17 12.83 -8.30 -18.37
C LEU A 17 13.75 -8.04 -17.18
N SER A 18 14.90 -8.70 -17.15
CA SER A 18 15.95 -8.44 -16.14
C SER A 18 16.44 -7.00 -16.23
N PHE A 19 16.69 -6.48 -17.44
CA PHE A 19 17.13 -5.09 -17.64
C PHE A 19 16.04 -4.08 -17.24
N LEU A 20 14.78 -4.35 -17.60
CA LEU A 20 13.62 -3.53 -17.23
C LEU A 20 13.39 -3.49 -15.72
N SER A 21 13.76 -4.56 -15.00
CA SER A 21 13.67 -4.59 -13.53
C SER A 21 14.69 -3.66 -12.84
N PHE A 22 15.80 -3.31 -13.52
CA PHE A 22 16.75 -2.30 -13.05
C PHE A 22 16.34 -0.87 -13.42
N ALA A 23 15.42 -0.70 -14.37
CA ALA A 23 14.78 0.59 -14.57
C ALA A 23 13.89 0.83 -13.35
N GLU A 24 14.32 1.70 -12.44
CA GLU A 24 13.50 2.09 -11.30
C GLU A 24 12.17 2.68 -11.77
N LEU A 25 11.14 1.84 -11.82
CA LEU A 25 9.75 2.24 -11.98
C LEU A 25 9.16 2.77 -10.66
N ASN A 26 10.01 3.07 -9.67
CA ASN A 26 9.66 3.66 -8.38
C ASN A 26 9.24 5.14 -8.49
N HIS A 27 8.57 5.53 -9.59
CA HIS A 27 7.97 6.85 -9.73
C HIS A 27 6.68 6.99 -8.92
N ALA A 28 6.14 5.90 -8.38
CA ALA A 28 4.86 5.87 -7.66
C ALA A 28 4.81 6.76 -6.40
N ARG A 29 5.95 7.23 -5.89
CA ARG A 29 6.02 8.15 -4.73
C ARG A 29 6.81 9.42 -4.97
N LYS A 30 7.12 9.74 -6.23
CA LYS A 30 7.88 10.96 -6.57
C LYS A 30 6.99 12.17 -6.81
N GLU A 31 5.69 11.97 -7.03
CA GLU A 31 4.74 13.07 -7.00
C GLU A 31 4.79 13.71 -5.62
N ALA A 32 5.04 15.01 -5.59
CA ALA A 32 5.04 15.80 -4.37
C ALA A 32 3.75 15.48 -3.63
N SER A 33 3.87 14.78 -2.51
CA SER A 33 2.77 14.36 -1.64
C SER A 33 1.76 15.48 -1.38
N GLU A 34 2.24 16.72 -1.41
CA GLU A 34 1.48 17.97 -1.37
C GLU A 34 0.44 18.09 -2.49
N TYR A 35 0.77 17.76 -3.75
CA TYR A 35 -0.16 17.83 -4.89
C TYR A 35 -1.29 16.79 -4.76
N TYR A 36 -0.93 15.55 -4.42
CA TYR A 36 -1.91 14.49 -4.17
C TYR A 36 -2.82 14.81 -2.98
N TRP A 37 -2.24 15.31 -1.89
CA TRP A 37 -3.02 15.69 -0.72
C TRP A 37 -4.01 16.82 -1.05
N LYS A 38 -3.52 17.84 -1.75
CA LYS A 38 -4.30 19.01 -2.17
C LYS A 38 -5.50 18.62 -3.02
N SER A 39 -5.33 17.70 -3.96
CA SER A 39 -6.42 17.22 -4.82
C SER A 39 -7.46 16.39 -4.05
N MET A 40 -7.02 15.53 -3.13
CA MET A 40 -7.93 14.68 -2.34
C MET A 40 -8.70 15.46 -1.25
N THR A 41 -8.08 16.49 -0.68
CA THR A 41 -8.61 17.22 0.48
C THR A 41 -9.19 18.59 0.16
N LYS A 42 -9.37 18.91 -1.12
CA LYS A 42 -9.90 20.22 -1.58
C LYS A 42 -9.10 21.39 -0.98
N ASP A 43 -7.79 21.34 -1.16
CA ASP A 43 -6.86 22.38 -0.70
C ASP A 43 -6.71 22.54 0.82
N GLN A 44 -7.21 21.60 1.62
CA GLN A 44 -6.93 21.60 3.06
C GLN A 44 -5.44 21.28 3.33
N PRO A 45 -4.81 21.94 4.31
CA PRO A 45 -3.42 21.68 4.66
C PRO A 45 -3.28 20.27 5.27
N ILE A 46 -2.10 19.66 5.12
CA ILE A 46 -1.77 18.40 5.80
C ILE A 46 -1.78 18.66 7.33
N PRO A 47 -2.57 17.90 8.11
CA PRO A 47 -2.57 18.01 9.56
C PRO A 47 -1.17 17.77 10.14
N GLU A 48 -0.80 18.58 11.14
CA GLU A 48 0.51 18.51 11.80
C GLU A 48 0.85 17.12 12.33
N ALA A 49 -0.15 16.41 12.88
CA ALA A 49 0.01 15.05 13.42
C ALA A 49 0.49 14.00 12.40
N ILE A 50 0.23 14.20 11.10
CA ILE A 50 0.63 13.26 10.03
C ILE A 50 1.70 13.83 9.11
N ARG A 51 2.07 15.10 9.30
CA ARG A 51 3.14 15.73 8.54
C ARG A 51 4.48 15.04 8.79
N ASP A 52 4.73 14.65 10.04
CA ASP A 52 5.97 13.99 10.46
C ASP A 52 6.02 12.50 10.05
N LEU A 53 4.85 11.92 9.70
CA LEU A 53 4.73 10.56 9.14
C LEU A 53 5.13 10.48 7.67
N GLN A 54 5.19 11.62 6.99
CA GLN A 54 5.52 11.68 5.59
C GLN A 54 7.03 11.54 5.43
N VAL A 55 7.51 10.29 5.45
CA VAL A 55 8.93 9.95 5.24
C VAL A 55 9.32 10.36 3.82
N ARG A 56 9.81 11.60 3.68
CA ARG A 56 10.26 12.21 2.41
C ARG A 56 11.66 11.77 2.02
N ASP A 57 12.39 11.11 2.93
CA ASP A 57 13.80 10.78 2.77
C ASP A 57 14.07 9.36 3.33
N PRO A 58 14.70 8.43 2.59
CA PRO A 58 15.11 7.13 3.12
C PRO A 58 16.02 7.23 4.35
N ALA A 59 16.73 8.36 4.53
CA ALA A 59 17.50 8.65 5.73
C ALA A 59 16.64 8.97 6.97
N GLY A 60 15.34 9.21 6.80
CA GLY A 60 14.38 9.52 7.86
C GLY A 60 13.90 8.32 8.67
N ALA A 61 14.21 7.10 8.25
CA ALA A 61 13.79 5.87 8.95
C ALA A 61 14.30 5.82 10.40
N ASP A 62 15.49 6.36 10.68
CA ASP A 62 16.07 6.42 12.03
C ASP A 62 15.36 7.43 12.96
N LYS A 63 14.51 8.31 12.40
CA LYS A 63 13.71 9.30 13.14
C LYS A 63 12.39 8.72 13.66
N MET A 64 12.06 7.49 13.27
CA MET A 64 10.83 6.79 13.69
C MET A 64 10.91 6.22 15.12
N LYS A 65 11.78 6.79 15.97
CA LYS A 65 11.91 6.42 17.40
C LYS A 65 10.74 6.90 18.25
N HIS A 66 9.99 7.89 17.75
CA HIS A 66 8.84 8.48 18.44
C HIS A 66 7.51 7.77 18.16
N PHE A 67 7.48 6.84 17.20
CA PHE A 67 6.28 6.04 16.97
C PHE A 67 6.20 4.92 18.00
N VAL A 68 5.41 5.18 19.05
CA VAL A 68 5.00 4.15 20.00
C VAL A 68 4.15 3.15 19.22
N LYS A 69 4.69 1.96 18.99
CA LYS A 69 3.98 0.84 18.36
C LYS A 69 3.22 0.07 19.43
N ASP A 70 2.30 0.74 20.10
CA ASP A 70 1.42 0.17 21.13
C ASP A 70 0.13 -0.44 20.55
N PHE A 71 -0.04 -0.39 19.23
CA PHE A 71 -1.13 -1.11 18.57
C PHE A 71 -1.08 -2.60 18.92
N ASP A 72 -2.14 -3.08 19.57
CA ASP A 72 -2.31 -4.48 19.88
C ASP A 72 -2.29 -5.28 18.57
N THR A 73 -1.22 -6.03 18.34
CA THR A 73 -1.05 -6.86 17.13
C THR A 73 -1.89 -8.13 17.24
N LYS A 74 -2.54 -8.37 18.39
CA LYS A 74 -3.49 -9.45 18.56
C LYS A 74 -4.63 -9.26 17.57
N HIS A 75 -4.92 -10.30 16.81
CA HIS A 75 -6.01 -10.31 15.85
C HIS A 75 -7.36 -10.02 16.55
N SER A 76 -7.89 -8.80 16.40
CA SER A 76 -9.22 -8.46 16.88
C SER A 76 -10.26 -8.93 15.87
N ALA A 77 -10.99 -10.00 16.17
CA ALA A 77 -12.18 -10.37 15.41
C ALA A 77 -13.36 -9.51 15.87
N ILE A 78 -13.59 -8.37 15.21
CA ILE A 78 -14.79 -7.56 15.46
C ILE A 78 -15.95 -8.20 14.68
N ILE A 79 -16.78 -8.98 15.36
CA ILE A 79 -17.98 -9.58 14.77
C ILE A 79 -19.11 -8.55 14.86
N TYR A 80 -19.44 -7.94 13.72
CA TYR A 80 -20.63 -7.10 13.63
C TYR A 80 -21.87 -7.98 13.50
N HIS A 81 -22.70 -8.00 14.55
CA HIS A 81 -24.00 -8.64 14.48
C HIS A 81 -24.98 -7.73 13.74
N SER A 82 -25.55 -8.21 12.64
CA SER A 82 -26.68 -7.54 11.99
C SER A 82 -27.93 -7.73 12.85
N PRO A 83 -28.58 -6.65 13.33
CA PRO A 83 -29.74 -6.74 14.22
C PRO A 83 -30.98 -7.39 13.57
N GLU A 84 -30.94 -7.66 12.26
CA GLU A 84 -32.05 -8.26 11.52
C GLU A 84 -32.25 -9.75 11.85
N LYS A 85 -31.19 -10.47 12.26
CA LYS A 85 -31.26 -11.93 12.49
C LYS A 85 -31.80 -12.31 13.87
N ASP A 86 -31.77 -11.40 14.84
CA ASP A 86 -32.23 -11.67 16.21
C ASP A 86 -33.75 -11.61 16.33
N LYS A 87 -34.43 -10.84 15.45
CA LYS A 87 -35.89 -10.72 15.44
C LYS A 87 -36.62 -11.96 14.88
N LEU A 88 -35.90 -12.87 14.23
CA LEU A 88 -36.46 -14.13 13.73
C LEU A 88 -36.42 -15.27 14.75
N LYS A 89 -35.65 -15.11 15.85
CA LYS A 89 -35.52 -16.14 16.90
C LYS A 89 -36.56 -15.98 18.02
N GLU A 90 -37.11 -14.78 18.21
CA GLU A 90 -38.14 -14.49 19.22
C GLU A 90 -39.56 -14.84 18.73
N LYS A 91 -39.74 -15.01 17.41
CA LYS A 91 -41.04 -15.30 16.78
C LYS A 91 -41.15 -16.77 16.33
N ASN A 92 -40.84 -17.72 17.20
CA ASN A 92 -41.29 -19.10 17.03
C ASN A 92 -41.57 -19.76 18.39
N PRO A 93 -42.83 -19.75 18.88
CA PRO A 93 -43.25 -20.51 20.05
C PRO A 93 -43.27 -22.03 19.80
#